data_AF-A0A5K3F7Y0-F1
#
_entry.id   AF-A0A5K3F7Y0-F1
#
_cell.length_a   1.000
_cell.length_b   1.000
_cell.length_c   1.000
_cell.angle_alpha   90.00
_cell.angle_beta   90.00
_cell.angle_gamma   90.00
#
_symmetry.space_group_name_H-M   'P 1'
#
loop_
_entity.id
_entity.type
_entity.pdbx_description
1 polymer ?
#
loop_
_entity_poly.entity_id
_entity_poly.type
_entity_poly.pdbx_seq_one_letter_code
_entity_poly.pdbx_strand_id
1 'polypeptide(L)'
;MDAVNQVQEEHILPKKERICTICLINGSKYTCPRCGAKTCSLRCCKVHKVKTGCSGKRNVAAFVARKNYDQFNFLSDYRFLESLDRDNEYREKNLYDIRNSSRGRQRTQSKLVIAARSLCIDYRPSSSSLLTRAKLNRTQLICENPPTLSWTVEFCLLYPNTCASQGEEKPWSDSVLKPLHILVHDCLCASLLSEIWHAKISNLTSSEQEALSCPGLSGVRSADDVDPSVTSWLLSLGDLPPYFYVQCVDKQSRTYPKHEIFPDSTTLLDVLKWDKFVVHEFPTIWVSKKELSLS
;
A
#
# COMPACT_ATOMS: atom_id res chain seq x y z
N MET A 1 58.35 65.60 -11.82
CA MET A 1 59.33 65.50 -10.74
C MET A 1 58.59 65.75 -9.44
N ASP A 2 58.22 64.82 -8.58
CA ASP A 2 58.28 63.37 -8.59
C ASP A 2 57.14 62.89 -7.69
N ALA A 3 56.48 61.80 -8.10
CA ALA A 3 55.51 61.10 -7.28
C ALA A 3 56.25 60.29 -6.22
N VAL A 4 56.03 60.58 -4.93
CA VAL A 4 56.47 59.70 -3.83
C VAL A 4 55.25 58.93 -3.34
N ASN A 5 55.10 57.73 -3.90
CA ASN A 5 54.20 56.68 -3.45
C ASN A 5 54.66 56.18 -2.07
N GLN A 6 53.91 56.47 -1.01
CA GLN A 6 54.00 55.72 0.24
C GLN A 6 53.06 54.52 0.15
N VAL A 7 53.63 53.35 -0.18
CA VAL A 7 52.94 52.07 -0.11
C VAL A 7 52.79 51.70 1.37
N GLN A 8 51.56 51.65 1.86
CA GLN A 8 51.24 51.00 3.13
C GLN A 8 51.31 49.48 2.90
N GLU A 9 52.30 48.82 3.50
CA GLU A 9 52.37 47.36 3.59
C GLU A 9 51.20 46.85 4.44
N GLU A 10 50.14 46.36 3.79
CA GLU A 10 49.14 45.52 4.43
C GLU A 10 49.79 44.20 4.85
N HIS A 11 49.96 44.03 6.16
CA HIS A 11 50.40 42.79 6.79
C HIS A 11 49.33 41.69 6.57
N ILE A 12 49.43 40.94 5.47
CA ILE A 12 48.59 39.76 5.21
C ILE A 12 48.98 38.66 6.21
N LEU A 13 48.22 38.56 7.32
CA LEU A 13 48.29 37.41 8.22
C LEU A 13 47.96 36.13 7.43
N PRO A 14 48.81 35.08 7.48
CA PRO A 14 48.60 33.88 6.69
C PRO A 14 47.29 33.19 7.08
N LYS A 15 46.40 33.03 6.11
CA LYS A 15 45.12 32.32 6.25
C LYS A 15 45.42 30.86 6.60
N LYS A 16 45.38 30.51 7.89
CA LYS A 16 45.61 29.13 8.37
C LYS A 16 44.63 28.19 7.67
N GLU A 17 45.12 27.46 6.66
CA GLU A 17 44.31 26.51 5.90
C GLU A 17 43.82 25.42 6.86
N ARG A 18 42.49 25.35 7.01
CA ARG A 18 41.86 24.40 7.92
C ARG A 18 41.90 23.03 7.24
N ILE A 19 42.74 22.10 7.71
CA ILE A 19 42.86 20.74 7.18
C ILE A 19 41.63 19.88 7.56
N CYS A 20 41.29 18.91 6.72
CA CYS A 20 40.22 17.92 6.98
C CYS A 20 40.52 17.09 8.24
N THR A 21 39.57 17.04 9.18
CA THR A 21 39.73 16.31 10.46
C THR A 21 39.67 14.78 10.34
N ILE A 22 39.41 14.26 9.13
CA ILE A 22 39.24 12.82 8.89
C ILE A 22 40.41 12.22 8.12
N CYS A 23 40.80 12.83 7.01
CA CYS A 23 41.92 12.33 6.22
C CYS A 23 43.24 13.05 6.53
N LEU A 24 43.20 14.23 7.18
CA LEU A 24 44.36 15.04 7.54
C LEU A 24 45.32 15.43 6.39
N ILE A 25 44.97 15.07 5.15
CA ILE A 25 45.79 15.31 3.95
C ILE A 25 45.30 16.53 3.19
N ASN A 26 43.98 16.64 2.99
CA ASN A 26 43.40 17.66 2.14
C ASN A 26 42.86 18.84 2.97
N GLY A 27 42.88 20.04 2.39
CA GLY A 27 42.17 21.20 2.91
C GLY A 27 40.66 20.93 3.08
N SER A 28 40.08 21.43 4.17
CA SER A 28 38.64 21.27 4.45
C SER A 28 37.79 22.17 3.55
N LYS A 29 36.68 21.63 3.07
CA LYS A 29 35.70 22.31 2.21
C LYS A 29 34.34 22.49 2.89
N TYR A 30 34.00 21.60 3.82
CA TYR A 30 32.71 21.55 4.49
C TYR A 30 32.88 21.60 6.01
N THR A 31 31.91 22.20 6.70
CA THR A 31 31.83 22.22 8.17
C THR A 31 30.52 21.62 8.63
N CYS A 32 30.57 20.65 9.54
CA CYS A 32 29.38 19.98 10.07
C CYS A 32 28.57 20.95 10.96
N PRO A 33 27.26 21.14 10.72
CA PRO A 33 26.46 22.10 11.48
C PRO A 33 26.09 21.62 12.90
N ARG A 34 26.32 20.33 13.22
CA ARG A 34 26.11 19.79 14.58
C ARG A 34 27.32 20.01 15.47
N CYS A 35 28.50 19.59 15.02
CA CYS A 35 29.71 19.49 15.85
C CYS A 35 30.90 20.31 15.32
N GLY A 36 30.75 21.05 14.22
CA GLY A 36 31.81 21.87 13.65
C GLY A 36 32.95 21.10 12.96
N ALA A 37 32.85 19.77 12.83
CA ALA A 37 33.86 18.95 12.16
C ALA A 37 34.11 19.41 10.72
N LYS A 38 35.37 19.60 10.35
CA LYS A 38 35.79 20.13 9.05
C LYS A 38 36.21 19.00 8.13
N THR A 39 35.61 18.88 6.95
CA THR A 39 35.82 17.75 6.04
C THR A 39 36.10 18.21 4.62
N CYS A 40 36.93 17.49 3.87
CA CYS A 40 37.28 17.86 2.49
C CYS A 40 36.33 17.29 1.42
N SER A 41 35.54 16.26 1.75
CA SER A 41 34.71 15.53 0.79
C SER A 41 33.52 14.86 1.46
N LEU A 42 32.52 14.45 0.66
CA LEU A 42 31.35 13.71 1.14
C LEU A 42 31.75 12.40 1.84
N ARG A 43 32.78 11.70 1.36
CA ARG A 43 33.33 10.50 2.02
C ARG A 43 33.78 10.82 3.44
N CYS A 44 34.58 11.88 3.62
CA CYS A 44 35.01 12.32 4.95
C CYS A 44 33.84 12.79 5.81
N CYS A 45 32.83 13.42 5.20
CA CYS A 45 31.59 13.78 5.88
C CYS A 45 30.84 12.55 6.42
N LYS A 46 30.67 11.49 5.63
CA LYS A 46 30.01 10.26 6.09
C LYS A 46 30.84 9.54 7.16
N VAL A 47 32.15 9.43 6.96
CA VAL A 47 33.06 8.77 7.93
C VAL A 47 33.04 9.46 9.29
N HIS A 48 33.03 10.80 9.35
CA HIS A 48 32.94 11.46 10.66
C HIS A 48 31.62 11.16 11.37
N LYS A 49 30.49 11.18 10.64
CA LYS A 49 29.17 10.91 11.21
C LYS A 49 29.11 9.52 11.85
N VAL A 50 29.64 8.52 11.16
CA VAL A 50 29.72 7.15 11.69
C VAL A 50 30.67 7.07 12.88
N LYS A 51 31.91 7.56 12.75
CA LYS A 51 32.93 7.46 13.81
C LYS A 51 32.55 8.19 15.10
N THR A 52 31.81 9.29 15.00
CA THR A 52 31.46 10.15 16.15
C THR A 52 30.01 10.04 16.59
N GLY A 53 29.21 9.16 15.96
CA GLY A 53 27.76 9.09 16.20
C GLY A 53 27.02 10.41 15.89
N CYS A 54 27.59 11.27 15.03
CA CYS A 54 27.06 12.61 14.78
C CYS A 54 25.90 12.56 13.78
N SER A 55 24.73 13.07 14.19
CA SER A 55 23.55 13.18 13.32
C SER A 55 23.77 14.12 12.11
N GLY A 56 24.72 15.04 12.22
CA GLY A 56 24.97 16.07 11.21
C GLY A 56 23.87 17.13 11.09
N LYS A 57 22.90 17.15 12.00
CA LYS A 57 21.83 18.16 12.06
C LYS A 57 22.08 19.13 13.22
N ARG A 58 22.07 20.44 12.97
CA ARG A 58 22.24 21.46 14.02
C ARG A 58 21.23 21.21 15.16
N ASN A 59 21.68 21.35 16.41
CA ASN A 59 20.73 21.39 17.53
C ASN A 59 20.11 22.78 17.61
N VAL A 60 18.89 22.94 17.11
CA VAL A 60 18.24 24.26 17.06
C VAL A 60 17.87 24.72 18.48
N ALA A 61 17.43 23.80 19.34
CA ALA A 61 17.08 24.06 20.74
C ALA A 61 18.25 23.80 21.71
N ALA A 62 19.48 24.12 21.32
CA ALA A 62 20.63 24.00 22.22
C ALA A 62 20.52 25.02 23.35
N PHE A 63 20.77 24.60 24.59
CA PHE A 63 20.77 25.51 25.73
C PHE A 63 21.87 26.57 25.58
N VAL A 64 21.48 27.84 25.74
CA VAL A 64 22.39 28.99 25.82
C VAL A 64 22.14 29.66 27.16
N ALA A 65 23.19 29.78 27.98
CA ALA A 65 23.09 30.48 29.25
C ALA A 65 22.67 31.94 29.02
N ARG A 66 21.80 32.49 29.88
CA ARG A 66 21.24 33.85 29.75
C ARG A 66 22.30 34.94 29.48
N LYS A 67 23.49 34.78 30.05
CA LYS A 67 24.63 35.71 29.91
C LYS A 67 25.16 35.81 28.47
N ASN A 68 25.01 34.73 27.71
CA ASN A 68 25.52 34.58 26.34
C ASN A 68 24.39 34.58 25.30
N TYR A 69 23.16 34.90 25.72
CA TYR A 69 21.99 34.94 24.85
C TYR A 69 21.96 36.26 24.10
N ASP A 70 22.41 36.23 22.86
CA ASP A 70 22.49 37.40 21.98
C ASP A 70 21.31 37.47 20.99
N GLN A 71 21.29 38.53 20.18
CA GLN A 71 20.27 38.75 19.15
C GLN A 71 20.21 37.60 18.12
N PHE A 72 21.33 36.91 17.84
CA PHE A 72 21.35 35.80 16.90
C PHE A 72 20.67 34.56 17.47
N ASN A 73 20.85 34.28 18.76
CA ASN A 73 20.13 33.22 19.45
C ASN A 73 18.63 33.52 19.48
N PHE A 74 18.25 34.77 19.79
CA PHE A 74 16.86 35.21 19.71
C PHE A 74 16.24 34.99 18.32
N LEU A 75 16.90 35.42 17.25
CA LEU A 75 16.41 35.22 15.89
C LEU A 75 16.35 33.73 15.50
N SER A 76 17.30 32.92 15.97
CA SER A 76 17.30 31.47 15.76
C SER A 76 16.08 30.82 16.41
N ASP A 77 15.80 31.17 17.67
CA ASP A 77 14.65 30.65 18.41
C ASP A 77 13.32 31.12 17.82
N TYR A 78 13.22 32.41 17.47
CA TYR A 78 12.04 32.97 16.81
C TYR A 78 11.71 32.23 15.51
N ARG A 79 12.71 32.04 14.63
CA ARG A 79 12.55 31.30 13.36
C ARG A 79 12.21 29.83 13.60
N PHE A 80 12.73 29.24 14.66
CA PHE A 80 12.40 27.87 15.03
C PHE A 80 10.93 27.73 15.42
N LEU A 81 10.43 28.62 16.29
CA LEU A 81 9.02 28.65 16.69
C LEU A 81 8.11 28.87 15.48
N GLU A 82 8.43 29.84 14.62
CA GLU A 82 7.66 30.10 13.40
C GLU A 82 7.65 28.89 12.44
N SER A 83 8.76 28.13 12.37
CA SER A 83 8.81 26.88 11.61
C SER A 83 7.92 25.80 12.22
N LEU A 84 7.87 25.69 13.54
CA LEU A 84 7.00 24.74 14.24
C LEU A 84 5.52 25.08 14.02
N ASP A 85 5.18 26.36 14.07
CA ASP A 85 3.80 26.83 13.84
C ASP A 85 3.36 26.48 12.41
N ARG A 86 4.18 26.79 11.40
CA ARG A 86 3.90 26.39 10.01
C ARG A 86 3.76 24.88 9.82
N ASP A 87 4.65 24.09 10.44
CA ASP A 87 4.58 22.64 10.38
C ASP A 87 3.30 22.12 11.05
N ASN A 88 2.86 22.75 12.14
CA ASN A 88 1.63 22.39 12.83
C ASN A 88 0.39 22.75 11.99
N GLU A 89 0.32 23.94 11.42
CA GLU A 89 -0.75 24.36 10.51
C GLU A 89 -0.87 23.41 9.31
N TYR A 90 0.26 23.03 8.70
CA TYR A 90 0.28 22.06 7.61
C TYR A 90 -0.27 20.70 8.05
N ARG A 91 0.15 20.22 9.23
CA ARG A 91 -0.35 18.95 9.79
C ARG A 91 -1.84 19.00 10.07
N GLU A 92 -2.34 20.07 10.67
CA GLU A 92 -3.76 20.25 11.00
C GLU A 92 -4.61 20.28 9.73
N LYS A 93 -4.17 21.01 8.70
CA LYS A 93 -4.82 21.03 7.39
C LYS A 93 -4.88 19.64 6.77
N ASN A 94 -3.77 18.91 6.78
CA ASN A 94 -3.72 17.54 6.25
C ASN A 94 -4.66 16.59 7.02
N LEU A 95 -4.71 16.69 8.36
CA LEU A 95 -5.64 15.89 9.18
C LEU A 95 -7.11 16.25 8.89
N TYR A 96 -7.41 17.52 8.69
CA TYR A 96 -8.74 17.99 8.30
C TYR A 96 -9.16 17.39 6.94
N ASP A 97 -8.27 17.42 5.95
CA ASP A 97 -8.54 16.86 4.61
C ASP A 97 -8.76 15.34 4.66
N ILE A 98 -7.96 14.61 5.47
CA ILE A 98 -8.15 13.18 5.73
C ILE A 98 -9.51 12.93 6.41
N ARG A 99 -9.91 13.76 7.38
CA ARG A 99 -11.20 13.63 8.07
C ARG A 99 -12.38 13.90 7.15
N ASN A 100 -12.29 14.88 6.25
CA ASN A 100 -13.36 15.16 5.30
C ASN A 100 -13.47 14.08 4.22
N SER A 101 -12.33 13.59 3.72
CA SER A 101 -12.29 12.49 2.76
C SER A 101 -12.87 11.20 3.37
N SER A 102 -12.54 10.90 4.62
CA SER A 102 -13.10 9.74 5.34
C SER A 102 -14.60 9.89 5.60
N ARG A 103 -15.12 11.08 5.95
CA ARG A 103 -16.56 11.32 6.07
C ARG A 103 -17.30 11.12 4.76
N GLY A 104 -16.76 11.59 3.64
CA GLY A 104 -17.33 11.37 2.30
C GLY A 104 -17.40 9.88 1.97
N ARG A 105 -16.28 9.17 2.16
CA ARG A 105 -16.20 7.71 1.98
C ARG A 105 -17.19 6.97 2.87
N GLN A 106 -17.31 7.33 4.14
CA GLN A 106 -18.24 6.72 5.09
C GLN A 106 -19.69 6.86 4.64
N ARG A 107 -20.09 8.02 4.09
CA ARG A 107 -21.44 8.22 3.54
C ARG A 107 -21.70 7.29 2.36
N THR A 108 -20.78 7.23 1.40
CA THR A 108 -20.90 6.33 0.23
C THR A 108 -20.92 4.86 0.65
N GLN A 109 -20.03 4.44 1.55
CA GLN A 109 -20.03 3.09 2.11
C GLN A 109 -21.33 2.77 2.84
N SER A 110 -21.89 3.72 3.60
CA SER A 110 -23.18 3.51 4.29
C SER A 110 -24.30 3.25 3.30
N LYS A 111 -24.37 3.99 2.18
CA LYS A 111 -25.34 3.73 1.11
C LYS A 111 -25.17 2.34 0.50
N LEU A 112 -23.93 1.95 0.21
CA LEU A 112 -23.62 0.61 -0.32
C LEU A 112 -24.04 -0.50 0.63
N VAL A 113 -23.76 -0.34 1.93
CA VAL A 113 -24.12 -1.33 2.95
C VAL A 113 -25.64 -1.44 3.09
N ILE A 114 -26.37 -0.32 3.04
CA ILE A 114 -27.84 -0.34 3.07
C ILE A 114 -28.40 -1.06 1.85
N ALA A 115 -27.90 -0.74 0.64
CA ALA A 115 -28.33 -1.40 -0.60
C ALA A 115 -27.96 -2.90 -0.64
N ALA A 116 -26.79 -3.28 -0.14
CA ALA A 116 -26.40 -4.69 -0.04
C ALA A 116 -27.33 -5.45 0.94
N ARG A 117 -27.67 -4.84 2.08
CA ARG A 117 -28.62 -5.45 3.03
C ARG A 117 -30.03 -5.59 2.47
N SER A 118 -30.54 -4.62 1.70
CA SER A 118 -31.85 -4.76 1.07
C SER A 118 -31.89 -5.88 0.01
N LEU A 119 -30.72 -6.27 -0.51
CA LEU A 119 -30.52 -7.43 -1.37
C LEU A 119 -30.15 -8.72 -0.60
N CYS A 120 -30.21 -8.72 0.73
CA CYS A 120 -29.85 -9.85 1.60
C CYS A 120 -28.36 -10.29 1.51
N ILE A 121 -27.43 -9.36 1.28
CA ILE A 121 -25.99 -9.63 1.20
C ILE A 121 -25.30 -9.20 2.51
N ASP A 122 -24.53 -10.08 3.16
CA ASP A 122 -23.69 -9.74 4.33
C ASP A 122 -22.40 -9.03 3.88
N TYR A 123 -22.53 -7.73 3.58
CA TYR A 123 -21.43 -6.88 3.13
C TYR A 123 -20.76 -6.11 4.27
N ARG A 124 -19.44 -6.27 4.41
CA ARG A 124 -18.62 -5.66 5.48
C ARG A 124 -17.41 -4.91 4.92
N PRO A 125 -17.58 -3.67 4.44
CA PRO A 125 -16.47 -2.80 4.09
C PRO A 125 -15.77 -2.27 5.34
N SER A 126 -14.46 -2.03 5.21
CA SER A 126 -13.65 -1.36 6.22
C SER A 126 -13.84 0.15 6.14
N SER A 127 -13.91 0.77 7.31
CA SER A 127 -13.88 2.23 7.46
C SER A 127 -12.49 2.81 7.16
N SER A 128 -11.45 1.98 7.10
CA SER A 128 -10.07 2.40 6.86
C SER A 128 -9.70 2.25 5.38
N SER A 129 -9.29 3.35 4.76
CA SER A 129 -8.71 3.36 3.42
C SER A 129 -7.26 2.85 3.39
N LEU A 130 -6.67 2.48 4.53
CA LEU A 130 -5.28 2.06 4.60
C LEU A 130 -5.09 0.60 4.20
N LEU A 131 -6.14 -0.23 4.35
CA LEU A 131 -6.11 -1.65 4.03
C LEU A 131 -6.07 -1.89 2.53
N THR A 132 -5.29 -2.88 2.08
CA THR A 132 -5.08 -3.16 0.65
C THR A 132 -6.39 -3.43 -0.09
N ARG A 133 -7.23 -4.34 0.41
CA ARG A 133 -8.56 -4.62 -0.18
C ARG A 133 -9.41 -3.35 -0.28
N ALA A 134 -9.41 -2.54 0.78
CA ALA A 134 -10.19 -1.30 0.84
C ALA A 134 -9.71 -0.23 -0.16
N LYS A 135 -8.45 -0.28 -0.61
CA LYS A 135 -7.91 0.59 -1.68
C LYS A 135 -8.26 0.08 -3.07
N LEU A 136 -8.31 -1.24 -3.24
CA LEU A 136 -8.57 -1.90 -4.53
C LEU A 136 -10.07 -1.98 -4.85
N ASN A 137 -10.93 -1.91 -3.84
CA ASN A 137 -12.37 -2.01 -4.00
C ASN A 137 -12.95 -0.84 -4.82
N ARG A 138 -13.61 -1.16 -5.95
CA ARG A 138 -14.34 -0.22 -6.81
C ARG A 138 -15.85 -0.49 -6.84
N THR A 139 -16.37 -1.25 -5.87
CA THR A 139 -17.79 -1.56 -5.76
C THR A 139 -18.62 -0.28 -5.61
N GLN A 140 -19.67 -0.16 -6.42
CA GLN A 140 -20.47 1.06 -6.52
C GLN A 140 -21.97 0.78 -6.66
N LEU A 141 -22.78 1.74 -6.21
CA LEU A 141 -24.23 1.74 -6.35
C LEU A 141 -24.57 2.46 -7.66
N ILE A 142 -25.10 1.72 -8.63
CA ILE A 142 -25.44 2.25 -9.95
C ILE A 142 -26.84 2.89 -9.93
N CYS A 143 -27.80 2.19 -9.32
CA CYS A 143 -29.17 2.67 -9.18
C CYS A 143 -29.62 2.53 -7.74
N GLU A 144 -30.33 3.51 -7.20
CA GLU A 144 -30.88 3.44 -5.84
C GLU A 144 -32.25 2.72 -5.82
N ASN A 145 -33.03 2.81 -6.90
CA ASN A 145 -34.40 2.29 -6.98
C ASN A 145 -34.73 1.67 -8.35
N PRO A 146 -34.77 0.33 -8.47
CA PRO A 146 -34.35 -0.65 -7.47
C PRO A 146 -32.82 -0.59 -7.21
N PRO A 147 -32.35 -1.01 -6.04
CA PRO A 147 -30.92 -0.98 -5.71
C PRO A 147 -30.15 -1.94 -6.62
N THR A 148 -29.24 -1.39 -7.42
CA THR A 148 -28.39 -2.16 -8.33
C THR A 148 -26.93 -1.86 -8.03
N LEU A 149 -26.21 -2.89 -7.59
CA LEU A 149 -24.78 -2.81 -7.28
C LEU A 149 -23.93 -3.36 -8.43
N SER A 150 -22.82 -2.67 -8.69
CA SER A 150 -21.70 -3.19 -9.47
C SER A 150 -20.56 -3.52 -8.52
N TRP A 151 -20.07 -4.74 -8.61
CA TRP A 151 -19.09 -5.31 -7.69
C TRP A 151 -17.71 -5.35 -8.31
N THR A 152 -16.72 -5.13 -7.45
CA THR A 152 -15.40 -5.73 -7.64
C THR A 152 -15.48 -7.20 -7.21
N VAL A 153 -14.86 -8.11 -7.94
CA VAL A 153 -14.82 -9.54 -7.61
C VAL A 153 -13.38 -10.02 -7.70
N GLU A 154 -12.94 -10.73 -6.67
CA GLU A 154 -11.64 -11.39 -6.65
C GLU A 154 -11.81 -12.86 -7.03
N PHE A 155 -11.02 -13.32 -8.00
CA PHE A 155 -10.87 -14.73 -8.28
C PHE A 155 -9.49 -15.23 -7.83
N CYS A 156 -9.48 -16.26 -6.98
CA CYS A 156 -8.29 -16.93 -6.50
C CYS A 156 -8.04 -18.19 -7.33
N LEU A 157 -7.11 -18.12 -8.28
CA LEU A 157 -6.80 -19.22 -9.19
C LEU A 157 -5.84 -20.21 -8.52
N LEU A 158 -6.29 -21.46 -8.32
CA LEU A 158 -5.52 -22.53 -7.69
C LEU A 158 -4.66 -23.27 -8.72
N TYR A 159 -3.45 -23.65 -8.32
CA TYR A 159 -2.57 -24.45 -9.16
C TYR A 159 -2.88 -25.95 -9.03
N PRO A 160 -2.61 -26.77 -10.08
CA PRO A 160 -2.94 -28.20 -10.07
C PRO A 160 -2.30 -29.00 -8.93
N ASN A 161 -1.15 -28.55 -8.44
CA ASN A 161 -0.40 -29.22 -7.36
C ASN A 161 -0.85 -28.77 -5.97
N THR A 162 -1.78 -27.81 -5.88
CA THR A 162 -2.25 -27.28 -4.62
C THR A 162 -3.22 -28.29 -3.98
N CYS A 163 -2.83 -28.88 -2.86
CA CYS A 163 -3.71 -29.72 -2.06
C CYS A 163 -4.74 -28.82 -1.35
N ALA A 164 -5.90 -28.62 -1.98
CA ALA A 164 -6.97 -27.78 -1.46
C ALA A 164 -7.89 -28.50 -0.46
N SER A 165 -7.62 -29.78 -0.12
CA SER A 165 -8.38 -30.62 0.83
C SER A 165 -8.17 -30.21 2.29
N GLN A 166 -8.09 -28.91 2.56
CA GLN A 166 -8.23 -28.39 3.90
C GLN A 166 -9.70 -28.58 4.25
N GLY A 167 -10.02 -29.61 5.05
CA GLY A 167 -11.39 -29.90 5.47
C GLY A 167 -12.10 -28.68 6.09
N GLU A 168 -13.37 -28.84 6.45
CA GLU A 168 -14.19 -27.71 6.89
C GLU A 168 -13.68 -26.98 8.15
N GLU A 169 -12.74 -27.55 8.89
CA GLU A 169 -12.19 -26.93 10.11
C GLU A 169 -11.26 -25.74 9.85
N LYS A 170 -10.68 -25.62 8.66
CA LYS A 170 -9.70 -24.56 8.34
C LYS A 170 -10.12 -23.73 7.13
N PRO A 171 -9.90 -22.40 7.19
CA PRO A 171 -10.10 -21.54 6.03
C PRO A 171 -8.97 -21.76 5.03
N TRP A 172 -9.32 -21.73 3.75
CA TRP A 172 -8.36 -21.53 2.68
C TRP A 172 -7.55 -20.25 2.91
N SER A 173 -6.23 -20.39 2.78
CA SER A 173 -5.27 -19.33 3.12
C SER A 173 -4.16 -19.24 2.09
N ASP A 174 -3.75 -18.02 1.75
CA ASP A 174 -2.67 -17.73 0.82
C ASP A 174 -1.35 -18.41 1.20
N SER A 175 -1.04 -18.50 2.50
CA SER A 175 0.20 -19.10 2.99
C SER A 175 0.33 -20.58 2.61
N VAL A 176 -0.79 -21.27 2.43
CA VAL A 176 -0.81 -22.70 2.09
C VAL A 176 -1.10 -22.92 0.62
N LEU A 177 -2.09 -22.21 0.08
CA LEU A 177 -2.59 -22.48 -1.28
C LEU A 177 -1.84 -21.70 -2.36
N LYS A 178 -1.19 -20.59 -1.97
CA LYS A 178 -0.47 -19.66 -2.85
C LYS A 178 -1.22 -19.39 -4.17
N PRO A 179 -2.52 -19.00 -4.13
CA PRO A 179 -3.29 -18.80 -5.34
C PRO A 179 -2.76 -17.59 -6.12
N LEU A 180 -3.08 -17.54 -7.41
CA LEU A 180 -2.94 -16.34 -8.22
C LEU A 180 -4.22 -15.51 -8.06
N HIS A 181 -4.10 -14.34 -7.45
CA HIS A 181 -5.23 -13.43 -7.26
C HIS A 181 -5.39 -12.56 -8.51
N ILE A 182 -6.58 -12.62 -9.10
CA ILE A 182 -6.99 -11.69 -10.15
C ILE A 182 -8.18 -10.88 -9.68
N LEU A 183 -8.22 -9.61 -10.07
CA LEU A 183 -9.27 -8.68 -9.65
C LEU A 183 -10.04 -8.17 -10.86
N VAL A 184 -11.36 -8.36 -10.84
CA VAL A 184 -12.28 -7.91 -11.88
C VAL A 184 -13.21 -6.84 -11.30
N HIS A 185 -13.50 -5.82 -12.11
CA HIS A 185 -14.40 -4.74 -11.74
C HIS A 185 -15.61 -4.70 -12.67
N ASP A 186 -16.62 -3.92 -12.26
CA ASP A 186 -17.84 -3.70 -13.02
C ASP A 186 -18.68 -4.96 -13.23
N CYS A 187 -18.73 -5.83 -12.22
CA CYS A 187 -19.53 -7.05 -12.23
C CYS A 187 -20.95 -6.76 -11.73
N LEU A 188 -21.95 -6.85 -12.62
CA LEU A 188 -23.35 -6.65 -12.26
C LEU A 188 -23.89 -7.85 -11.50
N CYS A 189 -24.73 -7.60 -10.49
CA CYS A 189 -25.36 -8.65 -9.68
C CYS A 189 -26.18 -9.66 -10.53
N ALA A 190 -26.85 -9.17 -11.57
CA ALA A 190 -27.74 -9.97 -12.40
C ALA A 190 -27.03 -10.85 -13.43
N SER A 191 -25.74 -10.61 -13.69
CA SER A 191 -24.97 -11.39 -14.66
C SER A 191 -24.70 -12.80 -14.15
N LEU A 192 -24.70 -13.77 -15.07
CA LEU A 192 -24.23 -15.12 -14.76
C LEU A 192 -22.73 -15.10 -14.45
N LEU A 193 -22.29 -16.00 -13.59
CA LEU A 193 -20.87 -16.07 -13.25
C LEU A 193 -20.03 -16.47 -14.47
N SER A 194 -20.55 -17.33 -15.36
CA SER A 194 -19.87 -17.68 -16.61
C SER A 194 -19.78 -16.52 -17.58
N GLU A 195 -20.82 -15.68 -17.70
CA GLU A 195 -20.77 -14.45 -18.50
C GLU A 195 -19.67 -13.50 -18.00
N ILE A 196 -19.57 -13.31 -16.67
CA ILE A 196 -18.52 -12.50 -16.06
C ILE A 196 -17.15 -13.10 -16.37
N TRP A 197 -16.98 -14.41 -16.14
CA TRP A 197 -15.72 -15.11 -16.41
C TRP A 197 -15.29 -14.96 -17.87
N HIS A 198 -16.20 -15.18 -18.81
CA HIS A 198 -15.87 -15.10 -20.23
C HIS A 198 -15.57 -13.67 -20.68
N ALA A 199 -16.45 -12.73 -20.35
CA ALA A 199 -16.33 -11.35 -20.81
C ALA A 199 -15.15 -10.59 -20.17
N LYS A 200 -14.77 -10.95 -18.94
CA LYS A 200 -13.79 -10.19 -18.16
C LYS A 200 -12.50 -10.94 -17.86
N ILE A 201 -12.37 -12.21 -18.24
CA ILE A 201 -11.18 -13.02 -17.97
C ILE A 201 -10.77 -13.82 -19.21
N SER A 202 -11.59 -14.77 -19.67
CA SER A 202 -11.14 -15.72 -20.70
C SER A 202 -10.97 -15.08 -22.08
N ASN A 203 -11.88 -14.18 -22.48
CA ASN A 203 -11.90 -13.61 -23.83
C ASN A 203 -11.05 -12.34 -23.97
N LEU A 204 -10.36 -11.95 -22.89
CA LEU A 204 -9.42 -10.83 -22.92
C LEU A 204 -8.13 -11.21 -23.67
N THR A 205 -7.41 -10.20 -24.17
CA THR A 205 -6.07 -10.40 -24.73
C THR A 205 -5.08 -10.80 -23.62
N SER A 206 -3.98 -11.48 -23.98
CA SER A 206 -2.97 -11.89 -22.98
C SER A 206 -2.42 -10.71 -22.15
N SER A 207 -2.24 -9.53 -22.77
CA SER A 207 -1.80 -8.34 -22.02
C SER A 207 -2.83 -7.85 -21.01
N GLU A 208 -4.13 -7.95 -21.33
CA GLU A 208 -5.19 -7.58 -20.41
C GLU A 208 -5.35 -8.62 -19.30
N GLN A 209 -5.20 -9.91 -19.62
CA GLN A 209 -5.22 -11.00 -18.65
C GLN A 209 -4.12 -10.83 -17.60
N GLU A 210 -2.89 -10.53 -18.00
CA GLU A 210 -1.81 -10.27 -17.04
C GLU A 210 -2.07 -9.01 -16.19
N ALA A 211 -2.74 -8.00 -16.76
CA ALA A 211 -3.10 -6.78 -16.01
C ALA A 211 -4.16 -7.03 -14.92
N LEU A 212 -4.89 -8.14 -14.95
CA LEU A 212 -5.80 -8.54 -13.87
C LEU A 212 -5.07 -9.02 -12.61
N SER A 213 -3.81 -9.44 -12.75
CA SER A 213 -3.01 -9.96 -11.64
C SER A 213 -2.87 -8.91 -10.54
N CYS A 214 -3.16 -9.31 -9.30
CA CYS A 214 -3.06 -8.43 -8.14
C CYS A 214 -2.13 -9.01 -7.06
N PRO A 215 -0.80 -8.89 -7.23
CA PRO A 215 0.17 -9.42 -6.28
C PRO A 215 0.04 -8.83 -4.88
N GLY A 216 -0.49 -7.62 -4.74
CA GLY A 216 -0.70 -6.95 -3.45
C GLY A 216 -1.74 -7.63 -2.55
N LEU A 217 -2.57 -8.53 -3.10
CA LEU A 217 -3.49 -9.37 -2.32
C LEU A 217 -2.84 -10.68 -1.89
N SER A 218 -1.78 -11.14 -2.57
CA SER A 218 -1.04 -12.33 -2.19
C SER A 218 -0.20 -12.08 -0.93
N GLY A 219 -0.11 -13.08 -0.07
CA GLY A 219 0.87 -13.12 1.03
C GLY A 219 2.33 -12.99 0.56
N VAL A 220 3.25 -12.86 1.52
CA VAL A 220 4.70 -12.77 1.26
C VAL A 220 5.16 -13.99 0.45
N ARG A 221 5.63 -13.76 -0.77
CA ARG A 221 6.19 -14.80 -1.66
C ARG A 221 7.69 -14.92 -1.44
N SER A 222 8.21 -16.15 -1.47
CA SER A 222 9.66 -16.43 -1.46
C SER A 222 10.27 -16.13 -2.82
N ALA A 223 11.56 -15.79 -2.87
CA ALA A 223 12.29 -15.51 -4.11
C ALA A 223 12.33 -16.68 -5.11
N ASP A 224 12.02 -17.90 -4.65
CA ASP A 224 12.00 -19.13 -5.46
C ASP A 224 10.62 -19.44 -6.10
N ASP A 225 9.56 -18.69 -5.78
CA ASP A 225 8.24 -18.91 -6.40
C ASP A 225 8.25 -18.32 -7.83
N VAL A 226 7.99 -19.16 -8.84
CA VAL A 226 7.82 -18.73 -10.24
C VAL A 226 6.71 -17.70 -10.33
N ASP A 227 6.96 -16.61 -11.07
CA ASP A 227 5.95 -15.57 -11.26
C ASP A 227 4.69 -16.17 -11.91
N PRO A 228 3.53 -16.03 -11.25
CA PRO A 228 2.30 -16.64 -11.69
C PRO A 228 1.73 -15.86 -12.88
N SER A 229 1.82 -16.41 -14.09
CA SER A 229 1.18 -15.83 -15.28
C SER A 229 -0.30 -16.23 -15.34
N VAL A 230 -1.18 -15.23 -15.50
CA VAL A 230 -2.62 -15.42 -15.68
C VAL A 230 -2.88 -16.14 -17.00
N THR A 231 -2.23 -15.70 -18.07
CA THR A 231 -2.34 -16.28 -19.41
C THR A 231 -1.93 -17.75 -19.40
N SER A 232 -0.79 -18.08 -18.77
CA SER A 232 -0.32 -19.46 -18.65
C SER A 232 -1.32 -20.34 -17.88
N TRP A 233 -1.88 -19.82 -16.79
CA TRP A 233 -2.90 -20.53 -16.03
C TRP A 233 -4.13 -20.83 -16.89
N LEU A 234 -4.64 -19.83 -17.63
CA LEU A 234 -5.81 -19.96 -18.51
C LEU A 234 -5.55 -20.91 -19.69
N LEU A 235 -4.40 -20.79 -20.37
CA LEU A 235 -4.04 -21.66 -21.49
C LEU A 235 -3.97 -23.14 -21.08
N SER A 236 -3.48 -23.41 -19.88
CA SER A 236 -3.40 -24.78 -19.36
C SER A 236 -4.75 -25.39 -18.94
N LEU A 237 -5.84 -24.63 -18.98
CA LEU A 237 -7.20 -25.13 -18.78
C LEU A 237 -7.67 -25.99 -19.98
N GLY A 238 -7.21 -25.65 -21.20
CA GLY A 238 -7.67 -26.27 -22.44
C GLY A 238 -9.15 -25.97 -22.71
N ASP A 239 -9.90 -26.97 -23.17
CA ASP A 239 -11.32 -26.85 -23.52
C ASP A 239 -12.29 -27.12 -22.35
N LEU A 240 -11.78 -27.53 -21.19
CA LEU A 240 -12.61 -27.83 -20.03
C LEU A 240 -12.93 -26.55 -19.25
N PRO A 241 -14.18 -26.34 -18.80
CA PRO A 241 -14.50 -25.21 -17.92
C PRO A 241 -13.83 -25.39 -16.55
N PRO A 242 -13.45 -24.29 -15.87
CA PRO A 242 -12.93 -24.39 -14.51
C PRO A 242 -14.05 -24.64 -13.51
N TYR A 243 -13.68 -25.13 -12.33
CA TYR A 243 -14.57 -25.30 -11.19
C TYR A 243 -14.50 -24.07 -10.29
N PHE A 244 -15.65 -23.63 -9.79
CA PHE A 244 -15.78 -22.42 -8.97
C PHE A 244 -16.26 -22.77 -7.57
N TYR A 245 -15.73 -22.09 -6.56
CA TYR A 245 -16.07 -22.34 -5.17
C TYR A 245 -16.17 -21.06 -4.37
N VAL A 246 -17.03 -21.07 -3.36
CA VAL A 246 -17.03 -20.09 -2.26
C VAL A 246 -16.73 -20.78 -0.94
N GLN A 247 -16.12 -20.02 -0.04
CA GLN A 247 -15.95 -20.40 1.35
C GLN A 247 -16.89 -19.56 2.21
N CYS A 248 -17.80 -20.23 2.92
CA CYS A 248 -18.67 -19.61 3.89
C CYS A 248 -18.04 -19.68 5.29
N VAL A 249 -18.56 -18.87 6.24
CA VAL A 249 -18.05 -18.83 7.61
C VAL A 249 -19.17 -19.09 8.59
N ASP A 250 -19.17 -20.27 9.20
CA ASP A 250 -20.05 -20.55 10.32
C ASP A 250 -19.37 -20.19 11.65
N LYS A 251 -19.74 -19.03 12.18
CA LYS A 251 -19.20 -18.55 13.45
C LYS A 251 -19.64 -19.38 14.66
N GLN A 252 -20.77 -20.09 14.57
CA GLN A 252 -21.30 -20.86 15.70
C GLN A 252 -20.50 -22.16 15.88
N SER A 253 -20.31 -22.91 14.80
CA SER A 253 -19.50 -24.13 14.78
C SER A 253 -18.00 -23.87 14.65
N ARG A 254 -17.60 -22.64 14.29
CA ARG A 254 -16.22 -22.27 13.88
C ARG A 254 -15.73 -23.08 12.68
N THR A 255 -16.62 -23.41 11.75
CA THR A 255 -16.29 -24.11 10.51
C THR A 255 -16.32 -23.18 9.30
N TYR A 256 -15.66 -23.63 8.24
CA TYR A 256 -15.47 -22.94 6.96
C TYR A 256 -15.94 -23.86 5.82
N PRO A 257 -17.27 -24.10 5.72
CA PRO A 257 -17.83 -24.94 4.67
C PRO A 257 -17.53 -24.33 3.30
N LYS A 258 -17.28 -25.22 2.35
CA LYS A 258 -16.90 -24.87 0.98
C LYS A 258 -18.00 -25.36 0.06
N HIS A 259 -18.43 -24.52 -0.86
CA HIS A 259 -19.50 -24.86 -1.78
C HIS A 259 -19.06 -24.63 -3.20
N GLU A 260 -19.35 -25.62 -4.05
CA GLU A 260 -19.18 -25.51 -5.49
C GLU A 260 -20.28 -24.63 -6.09
N ILE A 261 -19.89 -23.83 -7.08
CA ILE A 261 -20.75 -22.93 -7.83
C ILE A 261 -20.81 -23.41 -9.27
N PHE A 262 -22.03 -23.50 -9.82
CA PHE A 262 -22.25 -23.87 -11.22
C PHE A 262 -22.46 -22.61 -12.07
N PRO A 263 -21.40 -22.08 -12.71
CA PRO A 263 -21.35 -20.70 -13.19
C PRO A 263 -22.37 -20.36 -14.28
N ASP A 264 -22.83 -21.36 -15.04
CA ASP A 264 -23.84 -21.21 -16.10
C ASP A 264 -25.27 -21.10 -15.58
N SER A 265 -25.51 -21.46 -14.32
CA SER A 265 -26.84 -21.49 -13.71
C SER A 265 -27.00 -20.52 -12.53
N THR A 266 -25.89 -20.01 -12.00
CA THR A 266 -25.88 -19.12 -10.84
C THR A 266 -25.46 -17.70 -11.22
N THR A 267 -26.28 -16.72 -10.85
CA THR A 267 -25.90 -15.31 -10.98
C THR A 267 -24.93 -14.90 -9.87
N LEU A 268 -24.22 -13.79 -10.07
CA LEU A 268 -23.40 -13.22 -9.00
C LEU A 268 -24.24 -12.89 -7.75
N LEU A 269 -25.49 -12.44 -7.93
CA LEU A 269 -26.40 -12.16 -6.82
C LEU A 269 -26.71 -13.40 -5.99
N ASP A 270 -26.90 -14.56 -6.63
CA ASP A 270 -27.20 -15.82 -5.94
C ASP A 270 -26.02 -16.25 -5.06
N VAL A 271 -24.79 -16.12 -5.59
CA VAL A 271 -23.56 -16.37 -4.82
C VAL A 271 -23.43 -15.43 -3.63
N LEU A 272 -23.72 -14.13 -3.83
CA LEU A 272 -23.62 -13.12 -2.77
C LEU A 272 -24.68 -13.26 -1.66
N LYS A 273 -25.81 -13.90 -1.97
CA LYS A 273 -26.90 -14.18 -1.03
C LYS A 273 -26.73 -15.51 -0.28
N TRP A 274 -25.70 -16.28 -0.59
CA TRP A 274 -25.49 -17.60 0.01
C TRP A 274 -25.42 -17.48 1.53
N ASP A 275 -26.12 -18.38 2.23
CA ASP A 275 -26.10 -18.42 3.69
C ASP A 275 -24.66 -18.49 4.22
N LYS A 276 -24.38 -17.69 5.25
CA LYS A 276 -23.06 -17.57 5.91
C LYS A 276 -21.91 -17.13 4.99
N PHE A 277 -22.18 -16.68 3.76
CA PHE A 277 -21.16 -16.04 2.92
C PHE A 277 -21.00 -14.58 3.32
N VAL A 278 -19.79 -14.19 3.72
CA VAL A 278 -19.49 -12.85 4.21
C VAL A 278 -18.56 -12.13 3.23
N VAL A 279 -19.00 -10.98 2.74
CA VAL A 279 -18.25 -10.20 1.75
C VAL A 279 -17.41 -9.13 2.45
N HIS A 280 -16.09 -9.34 2.49
CA HIS A 280 -15.13 -8.39 3.05
C HIS A 280 -14.52 -7.51 1.95
N GLU A 281 -15.02 -6.27 1.81
CA GLU A 281 -14.76 -5.33 0.70
C GLU A 281 -15.31 -5.76 -0.66
N PHE A 282 -14.99 -6.97 -1.10
CA PHE A 282 -15.50 -7.59 -2.32
C PHE A 282 -15.51 -9.11 -2.16
N PRO A 283 -16.37 -9.84 -2.89
CA PRO A 283 -16.43 -11.30 -2.84
C PRO A 283 -15.13 -11.92 -3.32
N THR A 284 -14.78 -13.05 -2.70
CA THR A 284 -13.65 -13.89 -3.08
C THR A 284 -14.19 -15.23 -3.57
N ILE A 285 -13.93 -15.55 -4.83
CA ILE A 285 -14.34 -16.79 -5.49
C ILE A 285 -13.07 -17.58 -5.82
N TRP A 286 -13.05 -18.86 -5.45
CA TRP A 286 -11.92 -19.74 -5.69
C TRP A 286 -12.14 -20.52 -6.97
N VAL A 287 -11.09 -20.68 -7.77
CA VAL A 287 -11.18 -21.32 -9.07
C VAL A 287 -10.14 -22.42 -9.17
N SER A 288 -10.55 -23.63 -9.56
CA SER A 288 -9.68 -24.78 -9.74
C SER A 288 -9.82 -25.37 -11.14
N LYS A 289 -8.75 -26.00 -11.63
CA LYS A 289 -8.78 -26.76 -12.90
C LYS A 289 -9.35 -28.16 -12.75
N LYS A 290 -9.36 -28.68 -11.52
CA LYS A 290 -9.88 -30.01 -11.18
C LYS A 290 -10.90 -29.87 -10.07
N GLU A 291 -11.85 -30.78 -10.06
CA GLU A 291 -12.79 -30.93 -8.94
C GLU A 291 -12.02 -31.09 -7.63
N LEU A 292 -12.43 -30.36 -6.60
CA LEU A 292 -11.84 -30.42 -5.27
C LEU A 292 -12.69 -31.33 -4.39
N SER A 293 -12.06 -32.26 -3.66
CA SER A 293 -12.77 -33.03 -2.64
C SER A 293 -13.08 -32.12 -1.43
N LEU A 294 -14.35 -31.72 -1.29
CA LEU A 294 -14.84 -30.83 -0.23
C LEU A 294 -15.18 -31.57 1.08
N SER A 295 -14.53 -32.71 1.33
CA SER A 295 -14.72 -33.56 2.53
C SER A 295 -14.16 -32.95 3.81
#